data_AF-A0AAU6C680-F1
#
_entry.id   AF-A0AAU6C680-F1
#
_cell.length_a   1.000
_cell.length_b   1.000
_cell.length_c   1.000
_cell.angle_alpha   90.00
_cell.angle_beta   90.00
_cell.angle_gamma   90.00
#
_symmetry.space_group_name_H-M   'P 1'
#
loop_
_entity.id
_entity.type
_entity.pdbx_description
1 polymer ?
#
loop_
_entity_poly.entity_id
_entity_poly.type
_entity_poly.pdbx_seq_one_letter_code
_entity_poly.pdbx_strand_id
1 'polypeptide(L)'
;MATAALTDAVERDALVLLAEYESGSWFPADGEFTLAGDLARMRWNGSVVRATLRDVPASIRAGRLAAVLDPAATVLEAVDASGTRNAVQALRQLLDALAVD
;
A
#
# COMPACT_ATOMS: atom_id res chain seq x y z
N MET A 1 7.61 0.95 -20.59
CA MET A 1 8.54 1.79 -19.81
C MET A 1 7.86 2.45 -18.61
N ALA A 2 6.70 3.10 -18.74
CA ALA A 2 6.02 3.75 -17.60
C ALA A 2 5.59 2.79 -16.47
N THR A 3 5.08 1.60 -16.78
CA THR A 3 4.61 0.63 -15.78
C THR A 3 5.72 0.07 -14.90
N ALA A 4 6.92 -0.14 -15.46
CA ALA A 4 8.08 -0.63 -14.70
C ALA A 4 8.57 0.44 -13.71
N ALA A 5 8.72 1.70 -14.16
CA ALA A 5 9.11 2.80 -13.28
C ALA A 5 8.09 3.04 -12.15
N LEU A 6 6.79 2.92 -12.43
CA LEU A 6 5.75 3.00 -11.42
C LEU A 6 5.83 1.84 -10.41
N THR A 7 6.10 0.63 -10.91
CA THR A 7 6.27 -0.55 -10.07
C THR A 7 7.46 -0.41 -9.12
N ASP A 8 8.61 0.02 -9.64
CA ASP A 8 9.82 0.27 -8.83
C ASP A 8 9.61 1.39 -7.82
N ALA A 9 8.83 2.42 -8.17
CA ALA A 9 8.47 3.50 -7.25
C ALA A 9 7.59 2.97 -6.11
N VAL A 10 6.53 2.23 -6.42
CA VAL A 10 5.64 1.62 -5.42
C VAL A 10 6.40 0.66 -4.50
N GLU A 11 7.28 -0.17 -5.05
CA GLU A 11 8.13 -1.06 -4.26
C GLU A 11 9.00 -0.25 -3.28
N ARG A 12 9.71 0.76 -3.79
CA ARG A 12 10.57 1.61 -2.97
C ARG A 12 9.78 2.34 -1.88
N ASP A 13 8.66 2.95 -2.24
CA ASP A 13 7.85 3.74 -1.31
C ASP A 13 7.26 2.86 -0.21
N ALA A 14 6.81 1.64 -0.55
CA ALA A 14 6.34 0.66 0.43
C ALA A 14 7.45 0.23 1.41
N LEU A 15 8.66 -0.05 0.90
CA LEU A 15 9.80 -0.44 1.73
C LEU A 15 10.29 0.71 2.62
N VAL A 16 10.33 1.94 2.09
CA VAL A 16 10.69 3.13 2.87
C VAL A 16 9.68 3.37 3.98
N LEU A 17 8.39 3.29 3.67
CA LEU A 17 7.34 3.52 4.66
C LEU A 17 7.33 2.42 5.75
N LEU A 18 7.62 1.17 5.38
CA LEU A 18 7.81 0.09 6.34
C LEU A 18 9.02 0.33 7.25
N ALA A 19 10.16 0.73 6.71
CA ALA A 19 11.35 1.03 7.51
C ALA A 19 11.13 2.24 8.45
N GLU A 20 10.38 3.24 8.00
CA GLU A 20 9.98 4.38 8.84
C GLU A 20 9.03 3.96 9.97
N TYR A 21 8.13 3.00 9.71
CA TYR A 21 7.28 2.40 10.74
C TYR A 21 8.12 1.64 11.79
N GLU A 22 8.96 0.71 11.32
CA GLU A 22 9.80 -0.13 12.20
C GLU A 22 10.81 0.68 13.02
N SER A 23 11.30 1.80 12.48
CA SER A 23 12.19 2.72 13.21
C SER A 23 11.45 3.66 14.17
N GLY A 24 10.11 3.66 14.16
CA GLY A 24 9.29 4.60 14.94
C GLY A 24 9.37 6.05 14.45
N SER A 25 9.83 6.27 13.21
CA SER A 25 9.89 7.61 12.60
C SER A 25 8.52 8.04 12.04
N TRP A 26 7.69 7.07 11.66
CA TRP A 26 6.33 7.28 11.24
C TRP A 26 5.37 6.52 12.17
N PHE A 27 4.37 7.26 12.68
CA PHE A 27 3.27 6.71 13.46
C PHE A 27 1.99 6.82 12.62
N PRO A 28 1.45 5.70 12.15
CA PRO A 28 0.16 5.67 11.45
C PRO A 28 -0.95 6.13 12.39
N ALA A 29 -1.97 6.79 11.83
CA ALA A 29 -3.18 7.06 12.59
C ALA A 29 -4.00 5.77 12.81
N ASP A 30 -4.85 5.71 13.84
CA ASP A 30 -5.74 4.56 14.11
C ASP A 30 -6.56 4.15 12.87
N GLY A 31 -6.96 5.12 12.05
CA GLY A 31 -7.66 4.84 10.79
C GLY A 31 -6.77 4.25 9.68
N GLU A 32 -5.46 4.53 9.68
CA GLU A 32 -4.50 3.88 8.78
C GLU A 32 -4.23 2.44 9.23
N PHE A 33 -4.14 2.17 10.55
CA PHE A 33 -4.07 0.80 11.09
C PHE A 33 -5.30 -0.01 10.72
N THR A 34 -6.50 0.55 10.90
CA THR A 34 -7.76 -0.11 10.51
C THR A 34 -7.78 -0.41 9.01
N LEU A 35 -7.42 0.57 8.18
CA LEU A 35 -7.31 0.39 6.73
C LEU A 35 -6.32 -0.73 6.37
N ALA A 36 -5.16 -0.74 7.03
CA ALA A 36 -4.13 -1.74 6.78
C ALA A 36 -4.59 -3.15 7.16
N GLY A 37 -5.20 -3.31 8.34
CA GLY A 37 -5.74 -4.57 8.81
C GLY A 37 -6.90 -5.10 7.96
N ASP A 38 -7.77 -4.21 7.46
CA ASP A 38 -8.84 -4.57 6.54
C ASP A 38 -8.28 -5.05 5.20
N LEU A 39 -7.30 -4.32 4.64
CA LEU A 39 -6.62 -4.74 3.43
C LEU A 39 -5.88 -6.06 3.66
N ALA A 40 -5.07 -6.22 4.70
CA ALA A 40 -4.33 -7.45 4.98
C ALA A 40 -5.21 -8.73 4.94
N ARG A 41 -6.47 -8.64 5.38
CA ARG A 41 -7.42 -9.77 5.37
C ARG A 41 -8.16 -9.97 4.06
N MET A 42 -8.16 -8.99 3.16
CA MET A 42 -8.85 -9.04 1.88
C MET A 42 -7.99 -9.62 0.75
N ARG A 43 -8.67 -10.08 -0.31
CA ARG A 43 -8.01 -10.54 -1.54
C ARG A 43 -7.77 -9.33 -2.46
N TRP A 44 -6.51 -9.04 -2.78
CA TRP A 44 -6.16 -7.79 -3.46
C TRP A 44 -6.31 -7.87 -4.97
N ASN A 45 -6.92 -6.82 -5.51
CA ASN A 45 -6.79 -6.37 -6.89
C ASN A 45 -6.91 -4.84 -6.89
N GLY A 46 -6.47 -4.18 -7.96
CA GLY A 46 -6.47 -2.72 -8.01
C GLY A 46 -7.85 -2.09 -7.79
N SER A 47 -8.91 -2.74 -8.27
CA SER A 47 -10.29 -2.30 -8.05
C SER A 47 -10.69 -2.30 -6.57
N VAL A 48 -10.30 -3.34 -5.82
CA VAL A 48 -10.55 -3.44 -4.37
C VAL A 48 -9.81 -2.32 -3.65
N VAL A 49 -8.53 -2.11 -3.94
CA VAL A 49 -7.73 -1.05 -3.29
C VAL A 49 -8.33 0.33 -3.57
N ARG A 50 -8.72 0.62 -4.82
CA ARG A 50 -9.37 1.91 -5.17
C ARG A 50 -10.72 2.08 -4.48
N ALA A 51 -11.51 1.02 -4.37
CA ALA A 51 -12.79 1.07 -3.66
C ALA A 51 -12.56 1.39 -2.18
N THR A 52 -11.67 0.66 -1.52
CA THR A 52 -11.33 0.91 -0.11
C THR A 52 -10.81 2.33 0.12
N LEU A 53 -9.92 2.82 -0.75
CA LEU A 53 -9.42 4.20 -0.68
C LEU A 53 -10.51 5.25 -0.90
N ARG A 54 -11.58 4.94 -1.65
CA ARG A 54 -12.72 5.82 -1.84
C ARG A 54 -13.66 5.84 -0.63
N ASP A 55 -13.72 4.74 0.11
CA ASP A 55 -14.65 4.59 1.23
C ASP A 55 -14.07 5.14 2.56
N VAL A 56 -12.75 5.31 2.66
CA VAL A 56 -12.13 5.91 3.85
C VAL A 56 -12.36 7.43 3.98
N PRO A 57 -12.30 7.99 5.20
CA PRO A 57 -12.35 9.44 5.43
C PRO A 57 -11.23 10.19 4.71
N ALA A 58 -11.49 11.46 4.35
CA ALA A 58 -10.52 12.31 3.65
C ALA A 58 -9.21 12.52 4.43
N SER A 59 -9.26 12.50 5.76
CA SER A 59 -8.08 12.57 6.63
C SER A 59 -7.16 11.36 6.45
N ILE A 60 -7.73 10.16 6.31
CA ILE A 60 -6.99 8.91 6.07
C ILE A 60 -6.50 8.85 4.63
N ARG A 61 -7.31 9.33 3.68
CA ARG A 61 -6.92 9.42 2.26
C ARG A 61 -5.72 10.36 2.03
N ALA A 62 -5.57 11.39 2.85
CA ALA A 62 -4.41 12.29 2.82
C ALA A 62 -3.18 11.72 3.57
N GLY A 63 -3.32 10.55 4.20
CA GLY A 63 -2.26 9.87 4.93
C GLY A 63 -1.19 9.27 4.03
N ARG A 64 -0.06 8.89 4.63
CA ARG A 64 1.10 8.35 3.91
C ARG A 64 0.79 6.96 3.37
N LEU A 65 0.02 6.15 4.10
CA LEU A 65 -0.39 4.83 3.62
C LEU A 65 -1.24 4.93 2.35
N ALA A 66 -2.21 5.85 2.32
CA ALA A 66 -3.07 6.07 1.16
C ALA A 66 -2.26 6.57 -0.06
N ALA A 67 -1.25 7.42 0.16
CA ALA A 67 -0.36 7.90 -0.90
C ALA A 67 0.45 6.79 -1.59
N VAL A 68 0.79 5.71 -0.85
CA VAL A 68 1.45 4.52 -1.42
C VAL A 68 0.44 3.59 -2.09
N LEU A 69 -0.76 3.46 -1.53
CA LEU A 69 -1.80 2.57 -2.05
C LEU A 69 -2.45 3.04 -3.36
N ASP A 70 -2.56 4.35 -3.58
CA ASP A 70 -3.15 4.92 -4.79
C ASP A 70 -2.40 4.52 -6.09
N PRO A 71 -1.07 4.71 -6.21
CA PRO A 71 -0.32 4.20 -7.36
C PRO A 71 -0.25 2.67 -7.37
N ALA A 72 -0.23 2.02 -6.21
CA ALA A 72 -0.23 0.56 -6.10
C ALA A 72 -1.47 -0.10 -6.73
N ALA A 73 -2.63 0.54 -6.65
CA ALA A 73 -3.84 0.02 -7.29
C ALA A 73 -3.67 -0.11 -8.82
N THR A 74 -2.97 0.84 -9.44
CA THR A 74 -2.66 0.80 -10.87
C THR A 74 -1.65 -0.31 -11.19
N VAL A 75 -0.67 -0.55 -10.31
CA VAL A 75 0.30 -1.66 -10.42
C VAL A 75 -0.38 -3.02 -10.29
N LEU A 76 -1.37 -3.16 -9.38
CA LEU A 76 -2.16 -4.39 -9.18
C LEU A 76 -3.08 -4.73 -10.36
N GLU A 77 -3.50 -3.73 -11.15
CA GLU A 77 -4.28 -3.93 -12.37
C GLU A 77 -3.43 -4.32 -13.58
N ALA A 78 -2.12 -4.04 -13.54
CA ALA A 78 -1.19 -4.41 -14.58
C ALA A 78 -0.85 -5.91 -14.48
N VAL A 79 -1.67 -6.73 -15.13
CA VAL A 79 -1.48 -8.18 -15.27
C VAL A 79 -0.14 -8.45 -16.00
N ASP A 80 0.64 -9.41 -15.48
CA ASP A 80 1.81 -10.06 -16.13
C ASP A 80 3.16 -9.33 -16.24
N ALA A 81 3.46 -8.30 -15.45
CA ALA A 81 4.84 -7.80 -15.35
C ALA A 81 5.63 -8.49 -14.23
N SER A 82 6.79 -9.08 -14.56
CA SER A 82 7.71 -9.74 -13.62
C SER A 82 8.14 -8.83 -12.45
N GLY A 83 8.11 -7.51 -12.64
CA GLY A 83 8.40 -6.52 -11.60
C GLY A 83 7.25 -6.33 -10.60
N THR A 84 6.00 -6.57 -11.00
CA THR A 84 4.82 -6.36 -10.14
C THR A 84 4.86 -7.23 -8.90
N ARG A 85 5.48 -8.41 -8.97
CA ARG A 85 5.59 -9.34 -7.83
C ARG A 85 6.31 -8.73 -6.63
N ASN A 86 7.42 -8.03 -6.85
CA ASN A 86 8.21 -7.46 -5.76
C ASN A 86 7.47 -6.30 -5.09
N ALA A 87 6.89 -5.39 -5.89
CA ALA A 87 6.04 -4.31 -5.40
C ALA A 87 4.85 -4.83 -4.59
N VAL A 88 4.14 -5.85 -5.10
CA VAL A 88 3.02 -6.48 -4.38
C VAL A 88 3.49 -7.12 -3.07
N GLN A 89 4.65 -7.76 -3.07
CA GLN A 89 5.22 -8.36 -1.86
C GLN A 89 5.61 -7.29 -0.82
N ALA A 90 6.24 -6.19 -1.23
CA ALA A 90 6.60 -5.09 -0.34
C ALA A 90 5.37 -4.43 0.29
N LEU A 91 4.32 -4.18 -0.52
CA LEU A 91 3.03 -3.71 -0.02
C LEU A 91 2.40 -4.70 0.97
N ARG A 92 2.56 -6.00 0.71
CA ARG A 92 2.06 -7.04 1.61
C ARG A 92 2.74 -7.01 2.97
N GLN A 93 4.06 -6.89 2.98
CA GLN A 93 4.83 -6.76 4.20
C GLN A 93 4.46 -5.51 5.00
N LEU A 94 4.31 -4.37 4.33
CA LEU A 94 3.86 -3.13 4.96
C LEU A 94 2.49 -3.30 5.63
N LEU A 95 1.51 -3.81 4.91
CA LEU A 95 0.15 -3.95 5.43
C LEU A 95 0.05 -5.01 6.53
N ASP A 96 0.79 -6.11 6.40
CA ASP A 96 0.83 -7.15 7.43
C ASP A 96 1.54 -6.63 8.71
N ALA A 97 2.60 -5.82 8.59
CA ALA A 97 3.26 -5.20 9.75
C ALA A 97 2.33 -4.24 10.51
N LEU A 98 1.55 -3.45 9.76
CA LEU A 98 0.55 -2.55 10.33
C LEU A 98 -0.70 -3.29 10.84
N ALA A 99 -0.97 -4.53 10.42
CA ALA A 99 -2.15 -5.27 10.87
C ALA A 99 -1.95 -5.97 12.23
N VAL A 100 -0.72 -6.01 12.74
CA VAL A 100 -0.36 -6.71 13.98
C VAL A 100 -0.48 -5.80 15.22
N ASP A 101 -0.35 -4.48 15.03
CA ASP A 101 -0.50 -3.44 16.08
C ASP A 101 -1.92 -2.86 16.11
#